data_AF-A0A2W5RW10-F1
#
_entry.id   AF-A0A2W5RW10-F1
#
_cell.length_a   1.000
_cell.length_b   1.000
_cell.length_c   1.000
_cell.angle_alpha   90.00
_cell.angle_beta   90.00
_cell.angle_gamma   90.00
#
_symmetry.space_group_name_H-M   'P 1'
#
loop_
_entity.id
_entity.type
_entity.pdbx_description
1 polymer ?
#
loop_
_entity_poly.entity_id
_entity_poly.type
_entity_poly.pdbx_seq_one_letter_code
_entity_poly.pdbx_strand_id
1 'polypeptide(L)'
;MSAPGDPAPPLAPWLARARDALLRQRGHAWLLQGPSGLGQYELALALASAWLCEQPGPQGACGHCASCHAIKVRTHADLCVLMPEVAMHELGWPLD
;
A
#
# COMPACT_ATOMS: atom_id res chain seq x y z
N MET A 1 12.12 8.71 13.18
CA MET A 1 11.40 7.71 13.98
C MET A 1 9.99 8.23 14.20
N SER A 2 9.03 7.82 13.37
CA SER A 2 7.62 8.17 13.56
C SER A 2 7.03 7.33 14.70
N ALA A 3 6.26 7.97 15.57
CA ALA A 3 5.67 7.35 16.75
C ALA A 3 4.52 6.40 16.35
N PRO A 4 4.23 5.36 17.17
CA PRO A 4 3.06 4.50 16.97
C PRO A 4 1.79 5.33 17.19
N GLY A 5 1.18 5.79 16.09
CA GLY A 5 -0.03 6.63 16.14
C GLY A 5 -0.09 7.70 15.05
N ASP A 6 1.03 8.05 14.42
CA ASP A 6 1.01 9.04 13.34
C ASP A 6 0.18 8.53 12.14
N PRO A 7 -0.63 9.40 11.51
CA PRO A 7 -1.18 9.09 10.20
C PRO A 7 0.00 8.87 9.24
N ALA A 8 -0.06 7.79 8.46
CA ALA A 8 0.94 7.57 7.43
C ALA A 8 1.01 8.84 6.55
N PRO A 9 2.21 9.32 6.17
CA PRO A 9 2.34 10.50 5.34
C PRO A 9 1.52 10.31 4.06
N PRO A 10 0.84 11.36 3.57
CA PRO A 10 0.05 11.25 2.36
C PRO A 10 0.94 10.80 1.18
N LEU A 11 0.39 9.96 0.30
CA LEU A 11 1.07 9.55 -0.92
C LEU A 11 1.57 10.78 -1.68
N ALA A 12 2.81 10.70 -2.18
CA ALA A 12 3.36 11.75 -3.02
C ALA A 12 2.43 12.05 -4.22
N PRO A 13 2.30 13.32 -4.68
CA PRO A 13 1.30 13.69 -5.69
C PRO A 13 1.41 12.92 -7.02
N TRP A 14 2.62 12.50 -7.41
CA TRP A 14 2.79 11.67 -8.61
C TRP A 14 2.29 10.23 -8.41
N LEU A 15 2.46 9.66 -7.22
CA LEU A 15 1.94 8.34 -6.88
C LEU A 15 0.42 8.34 -6.74
N ALA A 16 -0.16 9.39 -6.15
CA ALA A 16 -1.61 9.53 -6.07
C ALA A 16 -2.26 9.54 -7.46
N ARG A 17 -1.70 10.32 -8.39
CA ARG A 17 -2.15 10.35 -9.80
C ARG A 17 -2.01 8.99 -10.49
N ALA A 18 -0.88 8.30 -10.27
CA ALA A 18 -0.67 6.96 -10.82
C ALA A 18 -1.70 5.98 -10.27
N ARG A 19 -1.86 5.90 -8.93
CA ARG A 19 -2.86 5.06 -8.26
C ARG A 19 -4.25 5.27 -8.86
N ASP A 20 -4.70 6.52 -8.95
CA ASP A 20 -6.05 6.83 -9.45
C ASP A 20 -6.24 6.36 -10.90
N ALA A 21 -5.19 6.49 -11.74
CA ALA A 21 -5.21 6.00 -13.11
C ALA A 21 -5.24 4.47 -13.19
N LEU A 22 -4.49 3.78 -12.33
CA LEU A 22 -4.38 2.32 -12.31
C LEU A 22 -5.64 1.68 -11.72
N LEU A 23 -6.27 2.25 -10.69
CA LEU A 23 -7.52 1.74 -10.10
C LEU A 23 -8.70 1.67 -11.09
N ARG A 24 -8.66 2.45 -12.18
CA ARG A 24 -9.68 2.40 -13.24
C ARG A 24 -9.49 1.26 -14.23
N GLN A 25 -8.32 0.61 -14.24
CA GLN A 25 -8.05 -0.48 -15.17
C GLN A 25 -8.35 -1.83 -14.51
N ARG A 26 -8.55 -2.85 -15.34
CA ARG A 26 -8.79 -4.23 -14.88
C ARG A 26 -7.56 -5.07 -15.20
N GLY A 27 -7.06 -5.80 -14.21
CA GLY A 27 -5.94 -6.71 -14.36
C GLY A 27 -5.74 -7.51 -13.09
N HIS A 28 -5.44 -8.80 -13.22
CA HIS A 28 -5.19 -9.70 -12.09
C HIS A 28 -3.69 -9.81 -11.74
N ALA A 29 -2.81 -9.30 -12.61
CA ALA A 29 -1.37 -9.26 -12.40
C ALA A 29 -0.84 -7.94 -12.97
N TRP A 30 -0.08 -7.22 -12.15
CA TRP A 30 0.45 -5.89 -12.46
C TRP A 30 1.95 -5.86 -12.25
N LEU A 31 2.69 -5.32 -13.23
CA LEU A 31 4.11 -5.04 -13.10
C LEU A 31 4.32 -3.54 -12.99
N LEU A 32 4.76 -3.07 -11.82
CA LEU A 32 5.15 -1.67 -11.60
C LEU A 32 6.65 -1.52 -11.81
N GLN A 33 7.04 -0.75 -12.82
CA GLN A 33 8.44 -0.54 -13.18
C GLN A 33 8.77 0.96 -13.20
N GLY A 34 9.94 1.32 -12.67
CA GLY A 34 10.48 2.66 -12.73
C GLY A 34 11.88 2.73 -12.09
N PRO A 35 12.57 3.87 -12.21
CA PRO A 35 13.80 4.14 -11.46
C PRO A 35 13.66 3.94 -9.95
N SER A 36 14.73 3.49 -9.29
CA SER A 36 14.78 3.34 -7.83
C SER A 36 14.44 4.64 -7.12
N GLY A 37 13.66 4.56 -6.04
CA GLY A 37 13.27 5.70 -5.22
C GLY A 37 12.06 6.50 -5.72
N LEU A 38 11.39 6.08 -6.79
CA LEU A 38 10.16 6.74 -7.26
C LEU A 38 8.89 6.35 -6.50
N GLY A 39 8.98 5.31 -5.66
CA GLY A 39 7.90 4.91 -4.76
C GLY A 39 7.00 3.79 -5.30
N GLN A 40 7.59 2.82 -6.01
CA GLN A 40 6.88 1.66 -6.56
C GLN A 40 6.22 0.81 -5.46
N TYR A 41 6.90 0.67 -4.31
CA TYR A 41 6.39 -0.07 -3.16
C TYR A 41 5.16 0.63 -2.57
N GLU A 42 5.23 1.94 -2.35
CA GLU A 42 4.15 2.77 -1.83
C GLU A 42 2.95 2.77 -2.78
N LEU A 43 3.20 2.78 -4.09
CA LEU A 43 2.16 2.65 -5.10
C LEU A 43 1.50 1.26 -5.04
N ALA A 44 2.30 0.19 -4.99
CA ALA A 44 1.80 -1.18 -4.90
C ALA A 44 0.93 -1.37 -3.65
N LEU A 45 1.40 -0.90 -2.49
CA LEU A 45 0.67 -1.02 -1.24
C LEU A 45 -0.59 -0.15 -1.24
N ALA A 46 -0.58 1.03 -1.86
CA ALA A 46 -1.77 1.87 -1.99
C ALA A 46 -2.84 1.24 -2.89
N LEU A 47 -2.43 0.55 -3.97
CA LEU A 47 -3.35 -0.21 -4.83
C LEU A 47 -3.94 -1.40 -4.07
N ALA A 48 -3.10 -2.21 -3.42
CA ALA A 48 -3.54 -3.34 -2.61
C ALA A 48 -4.51 -2.88 -1.50
N SER A 49 -4.19 -1.79 -0.82
CA SER A 49 -5.05 -1.20 0.21
C SER A 49 -6.41 -0.78 -0.34
N ALA A 50 -6.44 -0.19 -1.55
CA ALA A 50 -7.69 0.22 -2.18
C ALA A 50 -8.54 -0.98 -2.63
N TRP A 51 -7.92 -2.05 -3.13
CA TRP A 51 -8.61 -3.27 -3.55
C TRP A 51 -9.17 -4.08 -2.38
N LEU A 52 -8.48 -4.09 -1.24
CA LEU A 52 -8.91 -4.80 -0.03
C LEU A 52 -9.81 -3.95 0.88
N CYS A 53 -9.91 -2.64 0.64
CA CYS A 53 -10.73 -1.74 1.43
C CYS A 53 -12.22 -2.09 1.33
N GLU A 54 -12.91 -2.10 2.46
CA GLU A 54 -14.36 -2.36 2.53
C GLU A 54 -15.20 -1.20 1.97
N GLN A 55 -14.68 0.03 2.07
CA GLN A 55 -15.37 1.26 1.65
C GLN A 55 -14.47 2.09 0.73
N PRO A 56 -14.08 1.58 -0.45
CA PRO A 56 -13.17 2.29 -1.33
C PRO A 56 -13.86 3.53 -1.93
N GLY A 57 -13.13 4.65 -1.96
CA GLY A 57 -13.56 5.89 -2.59
C GLY A 57 -12.88 6.12 -3.95
N PRO A 58 -13.23 7.21 -4.65
CA PRO A 58 -12.60 7.59 -5.91
C PRO A 58 -11.08 7.79 -5.82
N GLN A 59 -10.59 8.07 -4.61
CA GLN A 59 -9.18 8.31 -4.29
C GLN A 59 -8.50 7.07 -3.65
N GLY A 60 -9.09 5.88 -3.76
CA GLY A 60 -8.56 4.63 -3.21
C GLY A 60 -9.12 4.27 -1.83
N ALA A 61 -8.28 3.70 -0.97
CA ALA A 61 -8.68 3.20 0.34
C ALA A 61 -9.19 4.32 1.27
N CYS A 62 -10.22 4.04 2.08
CA CYS A 62 -10.77 5.03 3.02
C CYS A 62 -9.85 5.35 4.21
N GLY A 63 -8.93 4.45 4.56
CA GLY A 63 -7.97 4.61 5.66
C GLY A 63 -8.52 4.41 7.06
N HIS A 64 -9.83 4.19 7.24
CA HIS A 64 -10.47 4.07 8.56
C HIS A 64 -11.28 2.78 8.79
N CYS A 65 -11.56 1.97 7.76
CA CYS A 65 -12.25 0.69 7.94
C CYS A 65 -11.33 -0.36 8.59
N ALA A 66 -11.92 -1.46 9.06
CA ALA A 66 -11.19 -2.53 9.74
C ALA A 66 -10.11 -3.14 8.83
N SER A 67 -10.44 -3.42 7.56
CA SER A 67 -9.45 -3.83 6.56
C SER A 67 -8.29 -2.82 6.41
N CYS A 68 -8.56 -1.53 6.26
CA CYS A 68 -7.50 -0.51 6.17
C CYS A 68 -6.62 -0.48 7.42
N HIS A 69 -7.22 -0.62 8.61
CA HIS A 69 -6.46 -0.71 9.85
C HIS A 69 -5.57 -1.96 9.90
N ALA A 70 -6.10 -3.13 9.54
CA ALA A 70 -5.35 -4.39 9.49
C ALA A 70 -4.16 -4.32 8.52
N ILE A 71 -4.30 -3.63 7.38
CA ILE A 71 -3.18 -3.39 6.46
C ILE A 71 -2.14 -2.46 7.11
N LYS A 72 -2.57 -1.39 7.78
CA LYS A 72 -1.68 -0.44 8.48
C LYS A 72 -0.83 -1.15 9.54
N VAL A 73 -1.39 -2.12 10.26
CA VAL A 73 -0.68 -2.90 11.28
C VAL A 73 -0.11 -4.22 10.75
N ARG A 74 -0.19 -4.48 9.44
CA ARG A 74 0.40 -5.64 8.73
C ARG A 74 -0.15 -7.00 9.15
N THR A 75 -1.44 -7.07 9.46
CA THR A 75 -2.13 -8.30 9.88
C THR A 75 -3.34 -8.65 9.01
N HIS A 76 -3.49 -8.01 7.84
CA HIS A 76 -4.64 -8.28 6.97
C HIS A 76 -4.56 -9.68 6.36
N ALA A 77 -5.54 -10.54 6.64
CA ALA A 77 -5.52 -11.95 6.24
C ALA A 77 -5.39 -12.17 4.72
N ASP A 78 -6.01 -11.30 3.92
CA ASP A 78 -5.96 -11.41 2.45
C ASP A 78 -4.78 -10.65 1.80
N LEU A 79 -3.85 -10.11 2.59
CA LEU A 79 -2.65 -9.43 2.07
C LEU A 79 -1.41 -10.28 2.33
N CYS A 80 -0.88 -10.90 1.27
CA CYS A 80 0.42 -11.56 1.31
C CYS A 80 1.48 -10.63 0.69
N VAL A 81 2.60 -10.42 1.39
CA VAL A 81 3.72 -9.62 0.89
C VAL A 81 4.97 -10.48 0.89
N LEU A 82 5.57 -10.65 -0.29
CA LEU A 82 6.77 -11.44 -0.50
C LEU A 82 7.93 -10.52 -0.87
N MET A 83 8.99 -10.53 -0.07
CA MET A 83 10.22 -9.78 -0.32
C MET A 83 11.39 -10.42 0.46
N PRO A 84 12.66 -10.11 0.14
CA PRO A 84 13.80 -10.56 0.94
C PRO A 84 13.72 -10.09 2.40
N GLU A 85 14.25 -10.87 3.33
CA GLU A 85 14.21 -10.59 4.77
C GLU A 85 14.83 -9.23 5.11
N VAL A 86 15.89 -8.84 4.39
CA VAL A 86 16.52 -7.51 4.54
C VAL A 86 15.55 -6.38 4.21
N ALA A 87 14.74 -6.53 3.16
CA ALA A 87 13.75 -5.54 2.77
C ALA A 87 12.56 -5.55 3.75
N MET A 88 12.17 -6.73 4.25
CA MET A 88 11.15 -6.84 5.30
C MET A 88 11.57 -6.02 6.52
N HIS A 89 12.80 -6.21 7.00
CA HIS A 89 13.33 -5.47 8.14
C HIS A 89 13.40 -3.96 7.88
N GLU A 90 13.94 -3.51 6.73
CA GLU A 90 14.05 -2.09 6.38
C GLU A 90 12.69 -1.39 6.28
N LEU A 91 11.69 -2.08 5.74
CA LEU A 91 10.33 -1.56 5.60
C LEU A 91 9.48 -1.78 6.85
N GLY A 92 9.99 -2.46 7.89
CA GLY A 92 9.33 -2.72 9.17
C GLY A 92 8.27 -3.84 9.14
N TRP A 93 8.35 -4.79 8.20
CA TRP A 93 7.47 -5.96 8.14
C TRP A 93 7.92 -6.96 9.22
N PRO A 94 6.97 -7.69 9.83
CA PRO A 94 7.30 -8.66 10.86
C PRO A 94 7.99 -9.88 10.18
N LEU A 95 8.94 -10.51 10.88
CA LEU A 95 9.89 -11.52 10.35
C LEU A 95 9.56 -12.96 10.79
N ASP A 96 8.39 -13.14 11.39
CA ASP A 96 7.88 -14.38 11.99
C ASP A 96 7.57 -15.50 10.99
#